data_AF-A0A2U3ERE2-F1
#
_entry.id   AF-A0A2U3ERE2-F1
#
_cell.length_a   1.000
_cell.length_b   1.000
_cell.length_c   1.000
_cell.angle_alpha   90.00
_cell.angle_beta   90.00
_cell.angle_gamma   90.00
#
_symmetry.space_group_name_H-M   'P 1'
#
loop_
_entity.id
_entity.type
_entity.pdbx_description
1 polymer ?
#
loop_
_entity_poly.entity_id
_entity_poly.type
_entity_poly.pdbx_seq_one_letter_code
_entity_poly.pdbx_strand_id
1 'polypeptide(L)'
;MQVGAFGLGNSSAQVITDVWDKSLGSRFIMMSPSTSGGPQYYSMGIRISERSWGNGPNDVSQQSFSAFSMGGKRFTWMTMADGVNSGWLEVYHNGNTTKSSDGTLKAASPVIKLFSDGRYLTNDESEGCTVTRLATGEYLVEGCEGLNSDAAWGGIDGGFDIPTDRNKQPLIWLDYEVNADGSVLVKTYHRTHREAPAFARNELLGVDDGAPVDIPRDQFVSIRVEMPADSIWNQRQKYTTRAPVKE
;
A
#
# COMPACT_ATOMS: atom_id res chain seq x y z
N MET A 1 39.26 -20.08 0.09
CA MET A 1 37.92 -19.64 0.56
C MET A 1 36.98 -20.83 0.47
N GLN A 2 36.21 -21.13 1.51
CA GLN A 2 35.24 -22.23 1.48
C GLN A 2 34.01 -21.83 0.64
N VAL A 3 33.40 -22.79 -0.06
CA VAL A 3 32.08 -22.60 -0.69
C VAL A 3 31.08 -22.12 0.36
N GLY A 4 30.23 -21.14 0.02
CA GLY A 4 29.23 -20.59 0.95
C GLY A 4 29.69 -19.42 1.81
N ALA A 5 30.99 -19.11 1.88
CA ALA A 5 31.53 -18.08 2.80
C ALA A 5 30.97 -16.66 2.58
N PHE A 6 30.47 -16.35 1.38
CA PHE A 6 29.84 -15.07 1.03
C PHE A 6 28.36 -15.21 0.67
N GLY A 7 27.73 -16.33 1.05
CA GLY A 7 26.34 -16.65 0.68
C GLY A 7 26.18 -17.12 -0.77
N LEU A 8 27.28 -17.44 -1.47
CA LEU A 8 27.28 -18.05 -2.81
C LEU A 8 27.66 -19.53 -2.75
N GLY A 9 26.98 -20.35 -3.54
CA GLY A 9 27.30 -21.78 -3.70
C GLY A 9 26.66 -22.72 -2.66
N ASN A 10 25.73 -22.22 -1.83
CA ASN A 10 24.89 -23.01 -0.94
C ASN A 10 23.43 -23.00 -1.43
N SER A 11 22.62 -23.96 -0.96
CA SER A 11 21.17 -24.02 -1.21
C SER A 11 20.39 -22.85 -0.59
N SER A 12 20.96 -22.19 0.41
CA SER A 12 20.45 -20.96 1.03
C SER A 12 21.60 -20.01 1.40
N ALA A 13 21.32 -18.70 1.34
CA ALA A 13 22.22 -17.69 1.88
C ALA A 13 22.22 -17.74 3.42
N GLN A 14 23.27 -17.21 4.04
CA GLN A 14 23.42 -17.24 5.50
C GLN A 14 22.44 -16.29 6.17
N VAL A 15 21.70 -16.79 7.17
CA VAL A 15 20.89 -15.96 8.06
C VAL A 15 21.82 -15.20 8.99
N ILE A 16 21.75 -13.88 8.97
CA ILE A 16 22.53 -13.02 9.87
C ILE A 16 21.66 -12.60 11.06
N THR A 17 22.29 -12.49 12.23
CA THR A 17 21.63 -12.01 13.46
C THR A 17 21.75 -10.51 13.63
N ASP A 18 22.71 -9.87 12.94
CA ASP A 18 22.97 -8.43 13.05
C ASP A 18 23.51 -7.85 11.74
N VAL A 19 22.83 -6.84 11.20
CA VAL A 19 23.26 -6.10 9.99
C VAL A 19 24.48 -5.23 10.29
N TRP A 20 24.65 -4.82 11.54
CA TRP A 20 25.75 -3.97 11.98
C TRP A 20 27.07 -4.73 12.18
N ASP A 21 27.06 -6.07 12.12
CA ASP A 21 28.25 -6.88 12.38
C ASP A 21 29.33 -6.61 11.32
N LYS A 22 30.38 -5.91 11.76
CA LYS A 22 31.54 -5.51 10.96
C LYS A 22 32.43 -6.69 10.56
N SER A 23 32.30 -7.84 11.22
CA SER A 23 32.96 -9.08 10.79
C SER A 23 32.38 -9.61 9.48
N LEU A 24 31.14 -9.19 9.15
CA LEU A 24 30.51 -9.55 7.91
C LEU A 24 31.14 -8.74 6.75
N GLY A 25 31.98 -9.34 5.91
CA GLY A 25 32.33 -8.72 4.62
C GLY A 25 31.13 -8.65 3.66
N SER A 26 31.33 -8.07 2.47
CA SER A 26 30.31 -8.07 1.40
C SER A 26 29.81 -9.49 1.09
N ARG A 27 28.49 -9.71 1.12
CA ARG A 27 27.89 -11.06 1.01
C ARG A 27 26.39 -11.01 0.69
N PHE A 28 25.86 -12.15 0.27
CA PHE A 28 24.42 -12.42 0.26
C PHE A 28 23.95 -12.88 1.65
N ILE A 29 22.81 -12.37 2.09
CA ILE A 29 22.28 -12.57 3.44
C ILE A 29 20.80 -12.95 3.40
N MET A 30 20.37 -13.63 4.45
CA MET A 30 18.97 -13.71 4.86
C MET A 30 18.81 -12.97 6.19
N MET A 31 17.66 -12.35 6.40
CA MET A 31 17.31 -11.65 7.63
C MET A 31 15.94 -12.12 8.11
N SER A 32 15.74 -12.10 9.43
CA SER A 32 14.48 -12.42 10.10
C SER A 32 13.93 -11.16 10.78
N PRO A 33 12.69 -11.19 11.29
CA PRO A 33 12.15 -10.11 12.12
C PRO A 33 13.01 -9.80 13.37
N SER A 34 13.85 -10.75 13.81
CA SER A 34 14.74 -10.61 14.96
C SER A 34 16.17 -10.16 14.62
N THR A 35 16.51 -9.98 13.33
CA THR A 35 17.84 -9.49 12.95
C THR A 35 18.03 -8.05 13.44
N SER A 36 19.04 -7.84 14.28
CA SER A 36 19.44 -6.51 14.76
C SER A 36 19.80 -5.61 13.58
N GLY A 37 19.24 -4.39 13.55
CA GLY A 37 19.41 -3.46 12.42
C GLY A 37 18.72 -3.88 11.13
N GLY A 38 18.07 -5.04 11.10
CA GLY A 38 17.33 -5.56 9.98
C GLY A 38 16.02 -4.81 9.74
N PRO A 39 15.34 -5.10 8.62
CA PRO A 39 14.13 -4.40 8.21
C PRO A 39 12.86 -4.87 8.96
N GLN A 40 13.01 -5.74 9.98
CA GLN A 40 11.95 -6.32 10.81
C GLN A 40 10.95 -7.25 10.09
N TYR A 41 11.36 -7.86 8.99
CA TYR A 41 10.61 -8.92 8.32
C TYR A 41 11.57 -9.93 7.66
N TYR A 42 11.05 -11.11 7.37
CA TYR A 42 11.82 -12.12 6.63
C TYR A 42 12.17 -11.62 5.24
N SER A 43 13.46 -11.62 4.92
CA SER A 43 13.96 -11.08 3.65
C SER A 43 15.27 -11.73 3.24
N MET A 44 15.55 -11.65 1.95
CA MET A 44 16.86 -11.92 1.37
C MET A 44 17.51 -10.60 0.96
N GLY A 45 18.84 -10.57 0.94
CA GLY A 45 19.53 -9.32 0.75
C GLY A 45 20.97 -9.45 0.32
N ILE A 46 21.56 -8.29 0.07
CA ILE A 46 22.97 -8.12 -0.23
C ILE A 46 23.50 -7.08 0.74
N ARG A 47 24.58 -7.41 1.45
CA ARG A 47 25.37 -6.44 2.21
C ARG A 47 26.63 -6.16 1.40
N ILE A 48 26.91 -4.89 1.18
CA ILE A 48 28.12 -4.39 0.53
C ILE A 48 28.86 -3.56 1.57
N SER A 49 30.01 -4.04 2.00
CA SER A 49 30.69 -3.51 3.17
C SER A 49 32.06 -2.97 2.79
N GLU A 50 32.30 -1.72 3.15
CA GLU A 50 33.64 -1.20 3.28
C GLU A 50 34.11 -1.40 4.72
N ARG A 51 35.17 -2.19 4.85
CA ARG A 51 35.75 -2.51 6.14
C ARG A 51 36.81 -1.45 6.45
N SER A 52 36.52 -0.53 7.37
CA SER A 52 37.45 0.46 7.98
C SER A 52 37.33 1.93 7.53
N TRP A 53 36.20 2.33 6.94
CA TRP A 53 35.94 3.74 6.67
C TRP A 53 34.74 4.21 7.47
N GLY A 54 34.91 5.27 8.24
CA GLY A 54 33.88 5.78 9.15
C GLY A 54 34.50 6.59 10.28
N ASN A 55 33.97 7.78 10.54
CA ASN A 55 34.28 8.60 11.69
C ASN A 55 33.48 8.12 12.91
N GLY A 56 34.14 7.62 13.95
CA GLY A 56 33.44 7.27 15.17
C GLY A 56 34.28 6.57 16.25
N PRO A 57 33.81 6.60 17.51
CA PRO A 57 34.56 6.13 18.67
C PRO A 57 34.50 4.61 18.88
N ASN A 58 33.68 3.86 18.13
CA ASN A 58 33.49 2.41 18.30
C ASN A 58 33.42 1.67 16.95
N ASP A 59 33.53 0.34 16.99
CA ASP A 59 33.58 -0.48 15.77
C ASP A 59 32.37 -0.29 14.85
N VAL A 60 31.18 -0.13 15.43
CA VAL A 60 29.92 0.10 14.72
C VAL A 60 29.91 1.45 14.01
N SER A 61 30.58 2.47 14.54
CA SER A 61 30.64 3.80 13.92
C SER A 61 31.80 4.00 12.93
N GLN A 62 32.81 3.13 12.98
CA GLN A 62 33.92 3.06 12.01
C GLN A 62 33.64 2.12 10.84
N GLN A 63 32.41 2.09 10.34
CA GLN A 63 32.05 1.29 9.18
C GLN A 63 31.20 2.07 8.19
N SER A 64 31.40 1.74 6.92
CA SER A 64 30.58 2.22 5.81
C SER A 64 30.05 1.00 5.08
N PHE A 65 28.73 0.86 4.98
CA PHE A 65 28.12 -0.24 4.24
C PHE A 65 26.78 0.16 3.64
N SER A 66 26.36 -0.58 2.62
CA SER A 66 25.01 -0.58 2.09
C SER A 66 24.39 -1.96 2.24
N ALA A 67 23.14 -2.03 2.66
CA ALA A 67 22.37 -3.26 2.74
C ALA A 67 21.10 -3.12 1.90
N PHE A 68 20.82 -4.13 1.10
CA PHE A 68 19.60 -4.27 0.31
C PHE A 68 18.78 -5.42 0.88
N SER A 69 17.47 -5.23 0.93
CA SER A 69 16.51 -6.19 1.46
C SER A 69 15.35 -6.35 0.49
N MET A 70 14.97 -7.60 0.24
CA MET A 70 13.89 -8.00 -0.65
C MET A 70 13.02 -9.00 0.11
N GLY A 71 11.75 -8.67 0.35
CA GLY A 71 10.80 -9.52 1.04
C GLY A 71 9.36 -9.17 0.67
N GLY A 72 8.63 -10.12 0.09
CA GLY A 72 7.27 -9.87 -0.42
C GLY A 72 7.26 -8.74 -1.46
N LYS A 73 6.38 -7.74 -1.26
CA LYS A 73 6.30 -6.51 -2.07
C LYS A 73 7.19 -5.38 -1.54
N ARG A 74 8.16 -5.67 -0.68
CA ARG A 74 9.07 -4.68 -0.09
C ARG A 74 10.47 -4.84 -0.67
N PHE A 75 10.94 -3.77 -1.27
CA PHE A 75 12.36 -3.59 -1.57
C PHE A 75 12.84 -2.41 -0.75
N THR A 76 13.74 -2.66 0.21
CA THR A 76 14.30 -1.61 1.06
C THR A 76 15.81 -1.60 0.98
N TRP A 77 16.41 -0.42 1.18
CA TRP A 77 17.85 -0.30 1.31
C TRP A 77 18.22 0.59 2.50
N MET A 78 19.41 0.39 3.02
CA MET A 78 19.99 1.20 4.08
C MET A 78 21.44 1.49 3.73
N THR A 79 21.88 2.69 4.06
CA THR A 79 23.29 3.07 4.07
C THR A 79 23.72 3.41 5.49
N MET A 80 24.93 3.01 5.84
CA MET A 80 25.63 3.45 7.04
C MET A 80 26.95 4.09 6.64
N ALA A 81 27.25 5.26 7.20
CA ALA A 81 28.54 5.95 7.07
C ALA A 81 28.78 6.81 8.31
N ASP A 82 30.01 6.86 8.81
CA ASP A 82 30.41 7.72 9.94
C ASP A 82 29.51 7.59 11.18
N GLY A 83 29.07 6.37 11.51
CA GLY A 83 28.17 6.11 12.64
C GLY A 83 26.72 6.55 12.46
N VAL A 84 26.36 7.08 11.28
CA VAL A 84 24.99 7.49 10.93
C VAL A 84 24.40 6.48 9.96
N ASN A 85 23.18 6.00 10.25
CA ASN A 85 22.42 5.18 9.32
C ASN A 85 21.26 5.98 8.71
N SER A 86 20.90 5.67 7.47
CA SER A 86 19.78 6.30 6.76
C SER A 86 18.39 5.88 7.26
N GLY A 87 18.32 4.90 8.17
CA GLY A 87 17.16 4.03 8.29
C GLY A 87 16.96 3.16 7.06
N TRP A 88 15.97 2.26 7.11
CA TRP A 88 15.54 1.51 5.93
C TRP A 88 14.65 2.41 5.07
N LEU A 89 15.10 2.67 3.84
CA LEU A 89 14.37 3.40 2.81
C LEU A 89 13.63 2.41 1.93
N GLU A 90 12.33 2.62 1.71
CA GLU A 90 11.50 1.75 0.87
C GLU A 90 11.40 2.27 -0.57
N VAL A 91 11.58 1.38 -1.54
CA VAL A 91 11.25 1.67 -2.95
C VAL A 91 9.77 1.47 -3.16
N TYR A 92 9.11 2.52 -3.62
CA TYR A 92 7.75 2.44 -4.12
C TYR A 92 7.72 1.96 -5.57
N HIS A 93 6.90 0.94 -5.82
CA HIS A 93 6.67 0.34 -7.12
C HIS A 93 5.20 -0.08 -7.26
N ASN A 94 4.82 -0.58 -8.44
CA ASN A 94 3.45 -1.00 -8.76
C ASN A 94 2.86 -2.10 -7.85
N GLY A 95 3.69 -2.78 -7.04
CA GLY A 95 3.26 -3.83 -6.13
C GLY A 95 2.88 -3.32 -4.74
N ASN A 96 3.50 -2.23 -4.27
CA ASN A 96 3.26 -1.61 -2.95
C ASN A 96 2.68 -0.19 -3.04
N THR A 97 2.26 0.26 -4.23
CA THR A 97 1.52 1.52 -4.42
C THR A 97 0.27 1.35 -5.26
N THR A 98 -0.71 2.21 -5.01
CA THR A 98 -1.86 2.44 -5.91
C THR A 98 -1.69 3.79 -6.59
N LYS A 99 -2.04 3.85 -7.88
CA LYS A 99 -2.11 5.09 -8.64
C LYS A 99 -3.56 5.59 -8.68
N SER A 100 -3.80 6.78 -8.16
CA SER A 100 -5.10 7.49 -8.28
C SER A 100 -5.39 7.89 -9.73
N SER A 101 -6.63 8.27 -10.02
CA SER A 101 -7.07 8.74 -11.35
C SER A 101 -6.29 9.97 -11.82
N ASP A 102 -5.83 10.81 -10.90
CA ASP A 102 -5.00 12.00 -11.13
C ASP A 102 -3.50 11.70 -11.32
N GLY A 103 -3.09 10.44 -11.15
CA GLY A 103 -1.70 9.99 -11.27
C GLY A 103 -0.87 10.02 -9.99
N THR A 104 -1.43 10.45 -8.85
CA THR A 104 -0.76 10.45 -7.55
C THR A 104 -0.50 9.00 -7.10
N LEU A 105 0.74 8.71 -6.69
CA LEU A 105 1.12 7.44 -6.07
C LEU A 105 0.91 7.52 -4.57
N LYS A 106 0.33 6.48 -4.02
CA LYS A 106 0.04 6.39 -2.61
C LYS A 106 0.10 4.91 -2.17
N ALA A 107 0.23 4.63 -0.87
CA ALA A 107 0.45 3.27 -0.37
C ALA A 107 -0.61 2.26 -0.88
N ALA A 108 -0.19 1.03 -1.17
CA ALA A 108 -1.12 -0.05 -1.52
C ALA A 108 -2.07 -0.33 -0.34
N SER A 109 -3.36 -0.36 -0.64
CA SER A 109 -4.42 -0.77 0.28
C SER A 109 -5.45 -1.59 -0.50
N PRO A 110 -6.32 -2.35 0.18
CA PRO A 110 -7.49 -2.94 -0.44
C PRO A 110 -8.35 -1.84 -1.09
N VAL A 111 -8.52 -1.93 -2.41
CA VAL A 111 -9.21 -0.89 -3.20
C VAL A 111 -10.28 -1.52 -4.05
N ILE A 112 -11.45 -0.89 -4.08
CA ILE A 112 -12.57 -1.23 -4.95
C ILE A 112 -12.84 -0.02 -5.85
N LYS A 113 -12.85 -0.22 -7.17
CA LYS A 113 -13.32 0.80 -8.11
C LYS A 113 -14.79 0.55 -8.39
N LEU A 114 -15.64 1.51 -8.07
CA LEU A 114 -17.09 1.46 -8.20
C LEU A 114 -17.56 2.28 -9.41
N PHE A 115 -18.36 1.68 -10.29
CA PHE A 115 -18.88 2.30 -11.51
C PHE A 115 -20.39 2.56 -11.44
N SER A 116 -20.87 3.44 -12.33
CA SER A 116 -22.26 3.92 -12.44
C SER A 116 -23.34 2.84 -12.33
N ASP A 117 -23.14 1.71 -13.02
CA ASP A 117 -24.09 0.61 -13.15
C ASP A 117 -23.96 -0.46 -12.05
N GLY A 118 -23.10 -0.24 -11.06
CA GLY A 118 -22.80 -1.21 -10.01
C GLY A 118 -21.72 -2.21 -10.41
N ARG A 119 -21.15 -2.15 -11.62
CA ARG A 119 -19.91 -2.88 -11.91
C ARG A 119 -18.82 -2.39 -10.97
N TYR A 120 -17.87 -3.27 -10.69
CA TYR A 120 -16.74 -2.96 -9.82
C TYR A 120 -15.48 -3.72 -10.22
N LEU A 121 -14.32 -3.23 -9.77
CA LEU A 121 -13.04 -3.92 -9.87
C LEU A 121 -12.36 -3.93 -8.51
N THR A 122 -11.92 -5.10 -8.08
CA THR A 122 -11.07 -5.30 -6.89
C THR A 122 -9.61 -5.38 -7.29
N ASN A 123 -8.71 -5.07 -6.35
CA ASN A 123 -7.31 -5.46 -6.45
C ASN A 123 -7.08 -6.78 -5.67
N ASP A 124 -5.85 -7.31 -5.70
CA ASP A 124 -5.53 -8.55 -4.99
C ASP A 124 -5.88 -8.48 -3.50
N GLU A 125 -5.73 -7.30 -2.88
CA GLU A 125 -5.95 -7.09 -1.45
C GLU A 125 -7.42 -7.02 -1.08
N SER A 126 -8.30 -6.54 -1.97
CA SER A 126 -9.76 -6.52 -1.80
C SER A 126 -10.47 -7.72 -2.43
N GLU A 127 -9.72 -8.79 -2.75
CA GLU A 127 -10.31 -10.04 -3.24
C GLU A 127 -11.30 -10.60 -2.21
N GLY A 128 -12.53 -10.87 -2.67
CA GLY A 128 -13.65 -11.30 -1.81
C GLY A 128 -14.68 -10.21 -1.56
N CYS A 129 -14.38 -8.93 -1.86
CA CYS A 129 -15.38 -7.88 -1.82
C CYS A 129 -16.35 -7.95 -3.01
N THR A 130 -17.60 -7.58 -2.77
CA THR A 130 -18.64 -7.47 -3.78
C THR A 130 -19.35 -6.12 -3.70
N VAL A 131 -19.92 -5.67 -4.82
CA VAL A 131 -20.75 -4.46 -4.86
C VAL A 131 -22.11 -4.79 -5.47
N THR A 132 -23.17 -4.32 -4.81
CA THR A 132 -24.55 -4.37 -5.28
C THR A 132 -25.12 -2.95 -5.42
N ARG A 133 -25.58 -2.56 -6.61
CA ARG A 133 -26.33 -1.30 -6.79
C ARG A 133 -27.76 -1.48 -6.30
N LEU A 134 -28.15 -0.76 -5.26
CA LEU A 134 -29.47 -0.87 -4.62
C LEU A 134 -30.50 0.06 -5.29
N ALA A 135 -30.09 1.29 -5.57
CA ALA A 135 -30.92 2.32 -6.19
C ALA A 135 -30.04 3.31 -6.97
N THR A 136 -30.65 4.34 -7.56
CA THR A 136 -29.91 5.43 -8.21
C THR A 136 -29.03 6.14 -7.19
N GLY A 137 -27.72 6.11 -7.44
CA GLY A 137 -26.74 6.68 -6.53
C GLY A 137 -26.57 5.91 -5.21
N GLU A 138 -27.05 4.67 -5.08
CA GLU A 138 -26.88 3.86 -3.86
C GLU A 138 -26.21 2.52 -4.18
N TYR A 139 -25.07 2.27 -3.53
CA TYR A 139 -24.23 1.10 -3.77
C TYR A 139 -23.79 0.47 -2.46
N LEU A 140 -24.08 -0.81 -2.25
CA LEU A 140 -23.66 -1.57 -1.08
C LEU A 140 -22.39 -2.35 -1.39
N VAL A 141 -21.36 -2.16 -0.57
CA VAL A 141 -20.09 -2.88 -0.61
C VAL A 141 -20.04 -3.89 0.53
N GLU A 142 -19.78 -5.14 0.22
CA GLU A 142 -19.75 -6.26 1.16
C GLU A 142 -18.40 -6.99 1.11
N GLY A 143 -18.09 -7.78 2.14
CA GLY A 143 -16.83 -8.53 2.25
C GLY A 143 -15.66 -7.75 2.86
N CYS A 144 -15.93 -6.54 3.38
CA CYS A 144 -15.00 -5.69 4.11
C CYS A 144 -15.45 -5.48 5.57
N GLU A 145 -14.57 -4.90 6.41
CA GLU A 145 -14.84 -4.51 7.80
C GLU A 145 -15.01 -2.98 7.95
N GLY A 146 -15.40 -2.30 6.88
CA GLY A 146 -15.58 -0.86 6.81
C GLY A 146 -14.54 -0.16 5.94
N LEU A 147 -14.32 1.13 6.18
CA LEU A 147 -13.30 1.90 5.48
C LEU A 147 -11.92 1.67 6.08
N ASN A 148 -10.90 1.76 5.24
CA ASN A 148 -9.53 1.66 5.69
C ASN A 148 -9.19 2.82 6.66
N SER A 149 -8.61 2.50 7.81
CA SER A 149 -8.36 3.45 8.90
C SER A 149 -7.08 4.30 8.75
N ASP A 150 -6.32 4.13 7.65
CA ASP A 150 -5.09 4.87 7.43
C ASP A 150 -5.33 6.36 7.13
N ALA A 151 -4.90 7.21 8.07
CA ALA A 151 -5.03 8.67 8.00
C ALA A 151 -4.33 9.31 6.78
N ALA A 152 -3.39 8.62 6.14
CA ALA A 152 -2.68 9.11 4.95
C ALA A 152 -3.58 9.31 3.71
N TRP A 153 -4.85 8.89 3.77
CA TRP A 153 -5.72 8.78 2.60
C TRP A 153 -6.96 9.68 2.54
N GLY A 154 -7.09 10.59 3.49
CA GLY A 154 -8.17 11.60 3.51
C GLY A 154 -8.65 11.94 4.92
N GLY A 155 -7.87 11.62 5.94
CA GLY A 155 -8.24 11.82 7.34
C GLY A 155 -9.19 10.74 7.86
N ILE A 156 -9.88 11.03 8.97
CA ILE A 156 -10.82 10.12 9.67
C ILE A 156 -11.97 9.65 8.76
N ASP A 157 -12.30 10.44 7.73
CA ASP A 157 -13.38 10.19 6.76
C ASP A 157 -12.85 9.66 5.40
N GLY A 158 -11.54 9.38 5.31
CA GLY A 158 -10.71 9.36 4.10
C GLY A 158 -10.65 8.09 3.27
N GLY A 159 -11.77 7.41 3.05
CA GLY A 159 -11.81 6.16 2.28
C GLY A 159 -12.02 6.32 0.77
N PHE A 160 -12.24 7.53 0.25
CA PHE A 160 -12.80 7.73 -1.09
C PHE A 160 -11.97 8.64 -2.01
N ASP A 161 -11.96 8.31 -3.30
CA ASP A 161 -11.53 9.19 -4.39
C ASP A 161 -12.73 9.36 -5.34
N ILE A 162 -13.23 10.59 -5.49
CA ILE A 162 -14.45 10.88 -6.24
C ILE A 162 -14.15 11.49 -7.62
N PRO A 163 -15.02 11.23 -8.63
CA PRO A 163 -14.96 11.84 -9.95
C PRO A 163 -14.79 13.37 -9.92
N THR A 164 -13.83 13.88 -10.70
CA THR A 164 -13.60 15.33 -10.88
C THR A 164 -13.62 15.71 -12.35
N ASP A 165 -13.92 16.99 -12.62
CA ASP A 165 -13.85 17.56 -13.96
C ASP A 165 -12.41 17.99 -14.34
N ARG A 166 -12.24 18.51 -15.56
CA ARG A 166 -10.96 19.05 -16.05
C ARG A 166 -10.35 20.18 -15.21
N ASN A 167 -11.16 20.83 -14.37
CA ASN A 167 -10.77 21.92 -13.47
C ASN A 167 -10.59 21.43 -12.02
N LYS A 168 -10.57 20.12 -11.79
CA LYS A 168 -10.51 19.48 -10.46
C LYS A 168 -11.73 19.81 -9.57
N GLN A 169 -12.87 20.14 -10.18
CA GLN A 169 -14.12 20.32 -9.46
C GLN A 169 -14.82 18.96 -9.31
N PRO A 170 -15.22 18.56 -8.09
CA PRO A 170 -15.90 17.28 -7.89
C PRO A 170 -17.26 17.24 -8.58
N LEU A 171 -17.56 16.15 -9.27
CA LEU A 171 -18.80 16.00 -10.05
C LEU A 171 -19.99 15.50 -9.23
N ILE A 172 -19.71 14.93 -8.06
CA ILE A 172 -20.70 14.37 -7.14
C ILE A 172 -20.40 14.78 -5.69
N TRP A 173 -21.43 14.78 -4.86
CA TRP A 173 -21.31 14.61 -3.43
C TRP A 173 -21.29 13.12 -3.11
N LEU A 174 -20.55 12.74 -2.08
CA LEU A 174 -20.50 11.37 -1.58
C LEU A 174 -20.83 11.39 -0.10
N ASP A 175 -21.74 10.53 0.29
CA ASP A 175 -22.07 10.20 1.66
C ASP A 175 -21.92 8.68 1.85
N TYR A 176 -21.75 8.22 3.07
CA TYR A 176 -21.60 6.79 3.35
C TYR A 176 -22.07 6.40 4.75
N GLU A 177 -22.49 5.15 4.88
CA GLU A 177 -22.82 4.51 6.15
C GLU A 177 -22.06 3.19 6.25
N VAL A 178 -21.44 2.93 7.41
CA VAL A 178 -20.83 1.63 7.71
C VAL A 178 -21.82 0.85 8.57
N ASN A 179 -22.27 -0.30 8.06
CA ASN A 179 -23.18 -1.18 8.75
C ASN A 179 -22.45 -1.96 9.86
N ALA A 180 -23.22 -2.52 10.80
CA ALA A 180 -22.68 -3.27 11.93
C ALA A 180 -21.91 -4.55 11.52
N ASP A 181 -22.16 -5.07 10.32
CA ASP A 181 -21.45 -6.21 9.73
C ASP A 181 -20.19 -5.81 8.96
N GLY A 182 -19.85 -4.52 8.92
CA GLY A 182 -18.69 -3.97 8.20
C GLY A 182 -18.95 -3.64 6.73
N SER A 183 -20.15 -3.92 6.20
CA SER A 183 -20.52 -3.49 4.85
C SER A 183 -20.63 -1.96 4.77
N VAL A 184 -20.30 -1.39 3.61
CA VAL A 184 -20.28 0.06 3.39
C VAL A 184 -21.35 0.43 2.36
N LEU A 185 -22.34 1.21 2.77
CA LEU A 185 -23.34 1.80 1.89
C LEU A 185 -22.82 3.14 1.38
N VAL A 186 -22.56 3.25 0.09
CA VAL A 186 -22.12 4.47 -0.59
C VAL A 186 -23.30 5.15 -1.26
N LYS A 187 -23.48 6.44 -0.99
CA LYS A 187 -24.54 7.28 -1.55
C LYS A 187 -23.93 8.43 -2.35
N THR A 188 -24.41 8.67 -3.56
CA THR A 188 -23.89 9.71 -4.46
C THR A 188 -24.99 10.67 -4.90
N TYR A 189 -24.67 11.97 -4.88
CA TYR A 189 -25.60 13.04 -5.22
C TYR A 189 -24.99 13.99 -6.23
N HIS A 190 -25.84 14.62 -7.04
CA HIS A 190 -25.40 15.59 -8.03
C HIS A 190 -24.79 16.81 -7.34
N ARG A 191 -23.62 17.25 -7.83
CA ARG A 191 -22.93 18.43 -7.30
C ARG A 191 -22.78 19.51 -8.35
N THR A 192 -23.42 20.64 -8.12
CA THR A 192 -23.27 21.83 -8.98
C THR A 192 -22.27 22.83 -8.41
N HIS A 193 -21.66 23.63 -9.28
CA HIS A 193 -20.71 24.68 -8.91
C HIS A 193 -21.22 26.04 -9.40
N ARG A 194 -22.14 26.66 -8.65
CA ARG A 194 -22.83 27.91 -9.06
C ARG A 194 -21.88 29.08 -9.35
N GLU A 195 -20.76 29.13 -8.65
CA GLU A 195 -19.72 30.17 -8.81
C GLU A 195 -18.82 29.94 -10.03
N ALA A 196 -18.86 28.75 -10.63
CA ALA A 196 -18.11 28.46 -11.84
C ALA A 196 -18.75 29.11 -13.09
N PRO A 197 -17.95 29.36 -14.15
CA PRO A 197 -18.49 29.73 -15.46
C PRO A 197 -19.51 28.69 -15.97
N ALA A 198 -20.51 29.11 -16.75
CA ALA A 198 -21.62 28.25 -17.20
C ALA A 198 -21.17 26.87 -17.76
N PHE A 199 -20.05 26.82 -18.49
CA PHE A 199 -19.52 25.58 -19.07
C PHE A 199 -18.89 24.60 -18.05
N ALA A 200 -18.70 25.02 -16.81
CA ALA A 200 -18.01 24.29 -15.74
C ALA A 200 -18.88 24.14 -14.46
N ARG A 201 -20.17 24.52 -14.51
CA ARG A 201 -21.06 24.42 -13.35
C ARG A 201 -21.52 22.99 -13.03
N ASN A 202 -21.26 22.05 -13.92
CA ASN A 202 -21.78 20.69 -13.84
C ASN A 202 -23.31 20.69 -13.66
N GLU A 203 -24.06 21.43 -14.48
CA GLU A 203 -25.52 21.43 -14.45
C GLU A 203 -26.08 20.31 -15.35
N LEU A 204 -26.92 19.46 -14.78
CA LEU A 204 -27.65 18.42 -15.52
C LEU A 204 -29.12 18.83 -15.69
N LEU A 205 -29.68 18.60 -16.89
CA LEU A 205 -31.07 18.97 -17.18
C LEU A 205 -32.03 18.16 -16.30
N GLY A 206 -32.81 18.86 -15.45
CA GLY A 206 -33.82 18.24 -14.60
C GLY A 206 -33.27 17.52 -13.35
N VAL A 207 -32.01 17.78 -12.98
CA VAL A 207 -31.39 17.23 -11.77
C VAL A 207 -30.87 18.39 -10.93
N ASP A 208 -31.43 18.54 -9.74
CA ASP A 208 -31.00 19.57 -8.79
C ASP A 208 -29.72 19.18 -8.06
N ASP A 209 -29.00 20.18 -7.55
CA ASP A 209 -27.89 19.96 -6.62
C ASP A 209 -28.36 19.20 -5.38
N GLY A 210 -27.64 18.15 -4.99
CA GLY A 210 -28.00 17.25 -3.90
C GLY A 210 -29.04 16.19 -4.26
N ALA A 211 -29.55 16.13 -5.50
CA ALA A 211 -30.41 15.04 -5.93
C ALA A 211 -29.61 13.73 -6.10
N PRO A 212 -30.16 12.55 -5.75
CA PRO A 212 -29.49 11.27 -5.97
C PRO A 212 -29.14 11.06 -7.45
N VAL A 213 -27.89 10.71 -7.72
CA VAL A 213 -27.42 10.45 -9.09
C VAL A 213 -26.38 9.35 -9.07
N ASP A 214 -26.37 8.50 -10.09
CA ASP A 214 -25.30 7.53 -10.26
C ASP A 214 -23.96 8.21 -10.59
N ILE A 215 -22.87 7.49 -10.35
CA ILE A 215 -21.51 7.90 -10.72
C ILE A 215 -21.46 8.20 -12.24
N PRO A 216 -20.75 9.25 -12.69
CA PRO A 216 -20.60 9.54 -14.12
C PRO A 216 -20.07 8.33 -14.90
N ARG A 217 -20.70 8.02 -16.05
CA ARG A 217 -20.49 6.76 -16.80
C ARG A 217 -19.05 6.45 -17.19
N ASP A 218 -18.26 7.49 -17.45
CA ASP A 218 -16.85 7.37 -17.88
C ASP A 218 -15.86 7.48 -16.71
N GLN A 219 -16.36 7.53 -15.47
CA GLN A 219 -15.55 7.65 -14.26
C GLN A 219 -15.95 6.59 -13.23
N PHE A 220 -15.20 6.54 -12.13
CA PHE A 220 -15.44 5.62 -11.02
C PHE A 220 -15.18 6.33 -9.70
N VAL A 221 -15.77 5.81 -8.62
CA VAL A 221 -15.37 6.13 -7.25
C VAL A 221 -14.36 5.07 -6.81
N SER A 222 -13.21 5.48 -6.28
CA SER A 222 -12.29 4.55 -5.62
C SER A 222 -12.65 4.48 -4.15
N ILE A 223 -12.84 3.27 -3.63
CA ILE A 223 -13.17 2.99 -2.23
C ILE A 223 -12.02 2.20 -1.62
N ARG A 224 -11.50 2.64 -0.50
CA ARG A 224 -10.50 1.92 0.30
C ARG A 224 -11.17 1.28 1.49
N VAL A 225 -11.04 -0.03 1.56
CA VAL A 225 -11.74 -0.83 2.56
C VAL A 225 -10.75 -1.47 3.52
N GLU A 226 -11.21 -1.69 4.75
CA GLU A 226 -10.52 -2.57 5.69
C GLU A 226 -10.94 -4.01 5.39
N MET A 227 -9.98 -4.92 5.33
CA MET A 227 -10.25 -6.32 4.97
C MET A 227 -10.16 -7.21 6.19
N PRO A 228 -11.09 -8.18 6.36
CA PRO A 228 -11.03 -9.14 7.44
C PRO A 228 -9.67 -9.83 7.54
N ALA A 229 -9.22 -10.14 8.76
CA ALA A 229 -7.94 -10.80 9.00
C ALA A 229 -7.84 -12.22 8.39
N ASP A 230 -8.99 -12.81 8.05
CA ASP A 230 -9.17 -14.07 7.36
C ASP A 230 -9.58 -13.90 5.89
N SER A 231 -9.45 -12.71 5.31
CA SER A 231 -9.65 -12.49 3.88
C SER A 231 -8.75 -13.40 3.02
N ILE A 232 -9.19 -13.68 1.80
CA ILE A 232 -8.49 -14.58 0.86
C ILE A 232 -7.02 -14.16 0.71
N TRP A 233 -6.78 -12.85 0.59
CA TRP A 233 -5.44 -12.29 0.48
C TRP A 233 -4.62 -12.48 1.77
N ASN A 234 -5.18 -12.12 2.93
CA ASN A 234 -4.50 -12.22 4.22
C ASN A 234 -4.11 -13.68 4.54
N GLN A 235 -4.97 -14.64 4.19
CA GLN A 235 -4.66 -16.06 4.32
C GLN A 235 -3.49 -16.48 3.40
N ARG A 236 -3.48 -16.09 2.12
CA ARG A 236 -2.37 -16.38 1.19
C ARG A 236 -1.03 -15.83 1.68
N GLN A 237 -1.02 -14.63 2.29
CA GLN A 237 0.19 -14.06 2.90
C GLN A 237 0.68 -14.88 4.10
N LYS A 238 -0.24 -15.33 4.98
CA LYS A 238 0.10 -16.20 6.12
C LYS A 238 0.74 -17.52 5.68
N TYR A 239 0.23 -18.15 4.62
CA TYR A 239 0.81 -19.39 4.08
C TYR A 239 2.20 -19.16 3.46
N THR A 240 2.39 -18.05 2.74
CA THR A 240 3.70 -17.69 2.16
C THR A 240 4.75 -17.41 3.24
N THR A 241 4.34 -16.84 4.38
CA THR A 241 5.22 -16.56 5.51
C THR A 241 5.52 -17.79 6.38
N ARG A 242 4.71 -18.86 6.28
CA ARG A 242 4.83 -20.10 7.07
C ARG A 242 5.52 -21.27 6.36
N ALA A 243 6.10 -21.08 5.17
CA ALA A 243 6.76 -22.20 4.47
C ALA A 243 7.85 -22.83 5.36
N PRO A 244 7.83 -24.16 5.58
CA PRO A 244 8.57 -24.82 6.64
C PRO A 244 10.07 -24.88 6.36
N VAL A 245 10.86 -24.78 7.42
CA VAL A 245 12.22 -25.34 7.50
C VAL A 245 12.07 -26.81 7.13
N LYS A 246 12.58 -27.21 5.96
CA LYS A 246 12.81 -28.64 5.70
C LYS A 246 13.86 -29.09 6.70
N GLU A 247 13.48 -30.01 7.57
CA GLU A 247 14.37 -30.79 8.43
C GLU A 247 15.50 -31.44 7.62
#